data_AF-A0A133UQB8-F1
#
_entry.id   AF-A0A133UQB8-F1
#
_cell.length_a   1.000
_cell.length_b   1.000
_cell.length_c   1.000
_cell.angle_alpha   90.00
_cell.angle_beta   90.00
_cell.angle_gamma   90.00
#
_symmetry.space_group_name_H-M   'P 1'
#
loop_
_entity.id
_entity.type
_entity.pdbx_description
1 polymer ?
#
loop_
_entity_poly.entity_id
_entity_poly.type
_entity_poly.pdbx_seq_one_letter_code
_entity_poly.pdbx_strand_id
1 'polypeptide(L)'
;MKMSIIVRTGTKLISPFLVVYSFYLMIFGHLNPGGGFQAGVMLASGVVLLIIAHGHRWIEESFKPQAVQLLEGISALSIVILAILGL
;
A
#
# COMPACT_ATOMS: atom_id res chain seq x y z
N MET A 1 14.30 -14.39 13.02
CA MET A 1 13.93 -14.01 14.41
C MET A 1 12.42 -14.02 14.53
N LYS A 2 11.84 -14.69 15.54
CA LYS A 2 10.39 -14.69 15.75
C LYS A 2 10.01 -13.48 16.61
N MET A 3 9.23 -12.55 16.05
CA MET A 3 8.67 -11.41 16.78
C MET A 3 7.69 -11.88 17.87
N SER A 4 7.55 -11.08 18.93
CA SER A 4 6.64 -11.38 20.04
C SER A 4 5.18 -11.49 19.57
N ILE A 5 4.37 -12.21 20.35
CA ILE A 5 2.94 -12.37 20.04
C ILE A 5 2.20 -11.04 20.04
N ILE A 6 2.61 -10.11 20.92
CA ILE A 6 2.04 -8.76 20.99
C ILE A 6 2.26 -8.02 19.66
N VAL A 7 3.48 -8.05 19.12
CA VAL A 7 3.80 -7.39 17.84
C VAL A 7 3.04 -8.03 16.68
N ARG A 8 3.00 -9.36 16.61
CA ARG A 8 2.29 -10.08 15.53
C ARG A 8 0.79 -9.80 15.54
N THR A 9 0.16 -9.85 16.71
CA THR A 9 -1.28 -9.60 16.85
C THR A 9 -1.60 -8.12 16.63
N GLY A 10 -0.79 -7.22 17.19
CA GLY A 10 -0.96 -5.77 17.00
C GLY A 10 -0.84 -5.36 15.54
N THR A 11 0.17 -5.86 14.83
CA THR A 11 0.33 -5.56 13.40
C THR A 11 -0.80 -6.11 12.53
N LYS A 12 -1.32 -7.32 12.82
CA LYS A 12 -2.52 -7.85 12.15
C LYS A 12 -3.76 -6.99 12.35
N LEU A 13 -3.93 -6.42 13.55
CA LEU A 13 -5.03 -5.52 13.85
C LEU A 13 -4.87 -4.17 13.14
N ILE A 14 -3.67 -3.61 13.12
CA ILE A 14 -3.38 -2.27 12.58
C ILE A 14 -3.36 -2.26 11.05
N SER A 15 -2.83 -3.29 10.40
CA SER A 15 -2.65 -3.33 8.95
C SER A 15 -3.92 -3.03 8.12
N PRO A 16 -5.12 -3.58 8.41
CA PRO A 16 -6.32 -3.21 7.66
C PRO A 16 -6.68 -1.73 7.79
N PHE A 17 -6.45 -1.11 8.95
CA PHE A 17 -6.68 0.33 9.12
C PHE A 17 -5.73 1.16 8.27
N LEU A 18 -4.45 0.77 8.18
CA LEU A 18 -3.49 1.44 7.30
C LEU A 18 -3.94 1.39 5.83
N VAL A 19 -4.42 0.22 5.38
CA VAL A 19 -4.92 0.06 4.00
C VAL A 19 -6.12 0.97 3.74
N VAL A 20 -7.13 0.93 4.61
CA VAL A 20 -8.34 1.77 4.45
C VAL A 20 -7.98 3.25 4.49
N TYR A 21 -7.09 3.65 5.41
CA TYR A 21 -6.67 5.03 5.54
C TYR A 21 -5.86 5.52 4.32
N SER A 22 -5.02 4.67 3.72
CA SER A 22 -4.35 4.99 2.47
C SER A 22 -5.35 5.30 1.34
N PHE A 23 -6.40 4.49 1.20
CA PHE A 23 -7.45 4.76 0.21
C PHE A 23 -8.20 6.06 0.51
N TYR A 24 -8.49 6.33 1.78
CA TYR A 24 -9.08 7.59 2.21
C TYR A 24 -8.20 8.79 1.80
N LEU A 25 -6.89 8.76 2.08
CA LEU A 25 -5.96 9.82 1.71
C LEU A 25 -5.89 10.03 0.19
N MET A 26 -6.02 8.96 -0.59
CA MET A 26 -6.00 9.03 -2.05
C MET A 26 -7.27 9.69 -2.60
N ILE A 27 -8.45 9.25 -2.13
CA ILE A 27 -9.75 9.72 -2.63
C ILE A 27 -10.05 11.16 -2.17
N PHE A 28 -9.81 11.45 -0.90
CA PHE A 28 -10.13 12.75 -0.28
C PHE A 28 -8.98 13.74 -0.29
N GLY A 29 -7.89 13.45 -1.02
CA GLY A 29 -6.73 14.33 -1.15
C GLY A 29 -7.01 15.69 -1.82
N HIS A 30 -8.19 15.85 -2.43
CA HIS A 30 -8.67 17.13 -2.98
C HIS A 30 -9.34 18.04 -1.93
N LEU A 31 -9.84 17.47 -0.82
CA LEU A 31 -10.50 18.21 0.26
C LEU A 31 -9.60 18.39 1.48
N ASN A 32 -8.66 17.47 1.69
CA ASN A 32 -7.79 17.43 2.86
C ASN A 32 -6.32 17.37 2.42
N PRO A 33 -5.37 17.85 3.24
CA PRO A 33 -3.95 17.63 2.97
C PRO A 33 -3.67 16.11 2.84
N GLY A 34 -3.09 15.72 1.71
CA GLY A 34 -2.99 14.30 1.35
C GLY A 34 -2.67 14.09 -0.14
N GLY A 35 -3.27 13.05 -0.73
CA GLY A 35 -3.14 12.70 -2.14
C GLY A 35 -2.48 11.35 -2.38
N GLY A 36 -2.29 11.01 -3.67
CA GLY A 36 -1.83 9.69 -4.10
C GLY A 36 -0.43 9.32 -3.59
N PHE A 37 0.51 10.26 -3.54
CA PHE A 37 1.87 9.98 -3.07
C PHE A 37 1.91 9.58 -1.58
N GLN A 38 1.29 10.39 -0.71
CA GLN A 38 1.24 10.12 0.72
C GLN A 38 0.46 8.83 1.03
N ALA A 39 -0.65 8.61 0.32
CA ALA A 39 -1.42 7.36 0.37
C ALA A 39 -0.56 6.14 0.02
N GLY A 40 0.26 6.24 -1.04
CA GLY A 40 1.18 5.19 -1.46
C GLY A 40 2.24 4.87 -0.40
N VAL A 41 2.87 5.90 0.19
CA VAL A 41 3.86 5.73 1.27
C VAL A 41 3.23 5.07 2.49
N MET A 42 2.00 5.45 2.87
CA MET A 42 1.28 4.83 3.98
C MET A 42 0.98 3.35 3.71
N LEU A 43 0.54 3.02 2.48
CA LEU A 43 0.26 1.65 2.08
C LEU A 43 1.54 0.79 2.11
N ALA A 44 2.63 1.30 1.53
CA ALA A 44 3.94 0.64 1.54
C ALA A 44 4.45 0.43 2.97
N SER A 45 4.26 1.42 3.85
CA SER A 45 4.61 1.30 5.27
C SER A 45 3.83 0.20 5.98
N GLY A 46 2.55 0.02 5.65
CA GLY A 46 1.74 -1.11 6.12
C GLY A 46 2.27 -2.48 5.65
N VAL A 47 2.74 -2.57 4.41
CA VAL A 47 3.39 -3.78 3.89
C VAL A 47 4.71 -4.04 4.61
N VAL A 48 5.56 -3.03 4.78
CA VAL A 48 6.83 -3.13 5.52
C VAL A 48 6.60 -3.57 6.96
N LEU A 49 5.58 -3.04 7.62
CA LEU A 49 5.18 -3.43 8.97
C LEU A 49 4.85 -4.94 9.06
N LEU A 50 4.13 -5.47 8.06
CA LEU A 50 3.82 -6.89 7.98
C LEU A 50 5.07 -7.73 7.68
N ILE A 51 5.97 -7.28 6.81
CA ILE A 51 7.26 -7.94 6.55
C ILE A 51 8.08 -8.07 7.84
N ILE A 52 8.18 -6.99 8.63
CA ILE A 52 8.94 -6.97 9.88
C ILE A 52 8.31 -7.93 10.91
N ALA A 53 6.98 -7.93 11.04
CA ALA A 53 6.28 -8.72 12.05
C ALA A 53 6.17 -10.22 11.71
N HIS A 54 5.95 -10.55 10.44
CA HIS A 54 5.62 -11.92 9.99
C HIS A 54 6.73 -12.57 9.18
N GLY A 55 7.68 -11.80 8.66
CA GLY A 55 8.78 -12.25 7.80
C GLY A 55 8.44 -12.10 6.31
N HIS A 56 9.48 -12.02 5.48
CA HIS A 56 9.38 -11.79 4.03
C HIS A 56 8.57 -12.86 3.29
N ARG A 57 8.76 -14.15 3.61
CA ARG A 57 8.10 -15.27 2.92
C ARG A 57 6.58 -15.16 2.90
N TRP A 58 5.98 -14.67 3.98
CA TRP A 58 4.53 -14.53 4.06
C TRP A 58 3.99 -13.48 3.09
N ILE A 59 4.72 -12.38 2.91
CA ILE A 59 4.36 -11.32 1.97
C ILE A 59 4.61 -11.74 0.53
N GLU A 60 5.71 -12.46 0.27
CA GLU A 60 6.04 -12.98 -1.06
C GLU A 60 5.00 -14.00 -1.57
N GLU A 61 4.44 -14.82 -0.68
CA GLU A 61 3.32 -15.72 -1.00
C GLU A 61 2.00 -14.95 -1.21
N SER A 62 1.81 -13.83 -0.51
CA SER A 62 0.57 -13.03 -0.57
C SER A 62 0.55 -12.04 -1.75
N PHE A 63 1.71 -11.52 -2.14
CA PHE A 63 1.90 -10.52 -3.20
C PHE A 63 2.76 -11.10 -4.32
N LYS A 64 2.10 -11.68 -5.32
CA LYS A 64 2.80 -12.22 -6.50
C LYS A 64 3.50 -11.06 -7.25
N PRO A 65 4.82 -11.17 -7.53
CA PRO A 65 5.56 -10.11 -8.23
C PRO A 65 4.92 -9.67 -9.55
N GLN A 66 4.38 -10.62 -10.31
CA GLN A 66 3.69 -10.36 -11.58
C GLN A 66 2.45 -9.45 -11.41
N ALA A 67 1.69 -9.64 -10.33
CA ALA A 67 0.51 -8.81 -10.07
C ALA A 67 0.91 -7.39 -9.67
N VAL A 68 1.96 -7.24 -8.86
CA VAL A 68 2.49 -5.93 -8.45
C VAL A 68 3.03 -5.17 -9.66
N GLN A 69 3.81 -5.82 -10.53
CA GLN A 69 4.32 -5.21 -11.76
C GLN A 69 3.21 -4.79 -12.72
N LEU A 70 2.17 -5.62 -12.87
CA LEU A 70 1.01 -5.27 -13.68
C LEU A 70 0.27 -4.05 -13.13
N LEU A 71 0.04 -4.00 -11.81
CA LEU A 71 -0.59 -2.86 -11.15
C LEU A 71 0.23 -1.58 -11.32
N GLU A 72 1.55 -1.65 -11.16
CA GLU A 72 2.46 -0.54 -11.40
C GLU A 72 2.32 -0.04 -12.85
N GLY A 73 2.39 -0.93 -13.83
CA GLY A 73 2.24 -0.58 -15.25
C GLY A 73 0.89 0.07 -15.56
N ILE A 74 -0.21 -0.49 -15.06
CA ILE A 74 -1.56 0.08 -15.24
C ILE A 74 -1.65 1.47 -14.59
N SER A 75 -1.11 1.64 -13.39
CA SER A 75 -1.16 2.92 -12.68
C SER A 75 -0.37 4.02 -13.41
N ALA A 76 0.82 3.70 -13.91
CA ALA A 76 1.64 4.62 -14.69
C ALA A 76 0.97 4.99 -16.02
N LEU A 77 0.43 3.98 -16.73
CA LEU A 77 -0.28 4.20 -17.99
C LEU A 77 -1.52 5.09 -17.79
N SER A 78 -2.25 4.90 -16.69
CA SER A 78 -3.44 5.70 -16.38
C SER A 78 -3.11 7.20 -16.24
N ILE A 79 -1.97 7.54 -15.62
CA ILE A 79 -1.50 8.93 -15.51
C ILE A 79 -1.20 9.51 -16.89
N VAL A 80 -0.51 8.74 -17.75
CA VAL A 80 -0.16 9.18 -19.12
C VAL A 80 -1.42 9.39 -19.96
N ILE A 81 -2.38 8.48 -19.91
CA ILE A 81 -3.65 8.60 -20.64
C ILE A 81 -4.41 9.85 -20.20
N LEU A 82 -4.53 10.09 -18.89
CA LEU A 82 -5.19 11.28 -18.36
C LEU A 82 -4.49 12.58 -18.82
N ALA A 83 -3.16 12.58 -18.87
CA ALA A 83 -2.40 13.72 -19.37
C ALA A 83 -2.66 13.98 -20.87
N ILE A 84 -2.71 12.93 -21.69
CA ILE A 84 -3.00 13.04 -23.13
C ILE A 84 -4.43 13.53 -23.38
N LEU A 85 -5.42 13.04 -22.63
CA LEU A 85 -6.80 13.49 -22.74
C LEU A 85 -7.00 14.97 -22.36
N GLY A 86 -6.05 15.53 -21.60
CA GLY A 86 -6.06 16.95 -21.22
C GLY A 86 -5.41 17.89 -22.23
N LEU A 87 -4.81 17.37 -23.31
CA LEU A 87 -4.27 18.13 -24.45
C LEU A 87 -5.36 18.41 -25.49
#